data_AF-A0A434D2M2-F1
#
_entry.id   AF-A0A434D2M2-F1
#
_cell.length_a   1.000
_cell.length_b   1.000
_cell.length_c   1.000
_cell.angle_alpha   90.00
_cell.angle_beta   90.00
_cell.angle_gamma   90.00
#
_symmetry.space_group_name_H-M   'P 1'
#
loop_
_entity.id
_entity.type
_entity.pdbx_description
1 polymer ?
#
loop_
_entity_poly.entity_id
_entity_poly.type
_entity_poly.pdbx_seq_one_letter_code
_entity_poly.pdbx_strand_id
1 'polypeptide(L)' 'MADQKIFAGPRIRRIRSAKGLTQTAMAEGLGISPSYLNLIERNQRPLTVQLILKLAS' A
#
# COMPACT_ATOMS: atom_id res chain seq x y z
N MET A 1 -19.41 10.18 -11.27
CA MET A 1 -19.41 9.14 -10.23
C MET A 1 -18.32 9.52 -9.24
N ALA A 2 -18.63 9.63 -7.95
CA ALA A 2 -17.60 9.97 -6.96
C ALA A 2 -16.64 8.77 -6.84
N ASP A 3 -15.34 9.00 -7.08
CA ASP A 3 -14.31 7.98 -6.86
C ASP A 3 -14.38 7.50 -5.41
N GLN A 4 -14.85 6.26 -5.22
CA GLN A 4 -14.96 5.69 -3.89
C GLN A 4 -13.56 5.44 -3.35
N LYS A 5 -13.20 6.16 -2.28
CA LYS A 5 -11.91 6.02 -1.62
C LYS A 5 -11.84 4.65 -0.93
N ILE A 6 -10.86 3.83 -1.31
CA ILE A 6 -10.62 2.52 -0.69
C ILE A 6 -9.53 2.68 0.37
N PHE A 7 -9.85 2.30 1.61
CA PHE A 7 -8.89 2.24 2.71
C PHE A 7 -8.70 0.79 3.14
N ALA A 8 -7.47 0.27 3.00
CA ALA A 8 -7.14 -1.10 3.42
C ALA A 8 -5.73 -1.19 4.04
N GLY A 9 -5.25 -0.13 4.67
CA GLY A 9 -3.93 -0.02 5.28
C GLY A 9 -3.55 -1.20 6.19
N PRO A 10 -4.40 -1.63 7.14
CA PRO A 10 -4.14 -2.79 7.98
C PRO A 10 -3.97 -4.11 7.21
N ARG A 11 -4.61 -4.24 6.04
CA ARG A 11 -4.45 -5.42 5.18
C ARG A 11 -3.12 -5.34 4.42
N ILE A 12 -2.75 -4.17 3.91
CA ILE A 12 -1.44 -3.95 3.27
C ILE A 12 -0.30 -4.25 4.24
N ARG A 13 -0.36 -3.72 5.46
CA ARG A 13 0.62 -4.00 6.51
C ARG A 13 0.75 -5.49 6.82
N ARG A 14 -0.37 -6.22 6.88
CA ARG A 14 -0.37 -7.68 7.07
C ARG A 14 0.32 -8.41 5.93
N ILE A 15 0.03 -8.06 4.67
CA ILE A 15 0.69 -8.64 3.50
C ILE A 15 2.20 -8.39 3.57
N ARG A 16 2.61 -7.15 3.89
CA ARG A 16 4.01 -6.78 4.05
C ARG A 16 4.71 -7.63 5.11
N SER A 17 4.13 -7.69 6.30
CA SER A 17 4.69 -8.42 7.44
C SER A 17 4.74 -9.93 7.18
N ALA A 18 3.73 -10.50 6.53
CA ALA A 18 3.73 -11.91 6.13
C ALA A 18 4.84 -12.25 5.14
N LYS A 19 5.24 -11.29 4.29
CA LYS A 19 6.40 -11.42 3.39
C LYS A 19 7.75 -11.10 4.08
N GLY A 20 7.76 -10.76 5.37
CA GLY A 20 8.99 -10.39 6.09
C GLY A 20 9.63 -9.08 5.62
N LEU A 21 8.90 -8.23 4.88
CA LEU A 21 9.46 -7.03 4.27
C LEU A 21 9.43 -5.81 5.20
N THR A 22 10.48 -5.00 5.12
CA THR A 22 10.43 -3.63 5.64
C THR A 22 9.51 -2.75 4.78
N GLN A 23 9.05 -1.61 5.30
CA GLN A 23 8.28 -0.66 4.50
C GLN A 23 9.09 -0.18 3.29
N THR A 24 10.40 0.05 3.46
CA THR A 24 11.29 0.46 2.36
C THR A 24 11.35 -0.60 1.26
N ALA A 25 11.61 -1.86 1.61
CA ALA A 25 11.72 -2.94 0.62
C ALA A 25 10.42 -3.17 -0.15
N MET A 26 9.26 -3.12 0.53
CA MET A 26 7.97 -3.24 -0.15
C MET A 26 7.68 -2.02 -1.04
N ALA A 27 8.01 -0.81 -0.57
CA ALA A 27 7.79 0.40 -1.34
C ALA A 27 8.64 0.43 -2.62
N GLU A 28 9.90 -0.02 -2.54
CA GLU A 28 10.77 -0.22 -3.71
C GLU A 28 10.17 -1.22 -4.70
N GLY A 29 9.71 -2.38 -4.23
CA GLY A 29 9.05 -3.37 -5.09
C GLY A 29 7.76 -2.87 -5.74
N LEU A 30 7.07 -1.92 -5.11
CA LEU A 30 5.87 -1.26 -5.66
C LEU A 30 6.22 0.02 -6.45
N GLY A 31 7.48 0.42 -6.54
CA GLY A 31 7.91 1.66 -7.19
C GLY A 31 7.22 2.91 -6.61
N ILE A 32 7.10 3.00 -5.28
CA ILE A 32 6.57 4.15 -4.54
C ILE A 32 7.52 4.54 -3.41
N SER A 33 7.31 5.72 -2.80
CA SER A 33 8.13 6.12 -1.66
C SER A 33 7.73 5.35 -0.38
N PRO A 34 8.68 5.04 0.52
CA PRO A 34 8.39 4.42 1.81
C PRO A 34 7.40 5.25 2.66
N SER A 35 7.50 6.58 2.60
CA SER A 35 6.56 7.50 3.26
C SER A 35 5.13 7.33 2.73
N TYR A 36 4.97 7.20 1.41
CA TYR A 36 3.65 6.98 0.82
C TYR A 36 3.05 5.64 1.28
N LEU A 37 3.84 4.55 1.29
CA LEU A 37 3.40 3.27 1.83
C LEU A 37 2.98 3.39 3.31
N ASN A 38 3.74 4.12 4.12
CA ASN A 38 3.39 4.36 5.52
C ASN A 38 2.05 5.10 5.68
N LEU A 39 1.79 6.12 4.85
CA LEU A 39 0.49 6.81 4.85
C LEU A 39 -0.67 5.87 4.47
N ILE A 40 -0.45 4.98 3.49
CA ILE A 40 -1.43 3.96 3.10
C ILE A 40 -1.69 2.99 4.25
N GLU A 41 -0.64 2.44 4.88
CA GLU A 41 -0.76 1.49 5.99
C GLU A 41 -1.50 2.07 7.20
N ARG A 42 -1.41 3.39 7.40
CA ARG A 42 -2.10 4.14 8.45
C ARG A 42 -3.48 4.68 8.02
N ASN A 43 -3.98 4.31 6.83
CA ASN A 43 -5.22 4.83 6.25
C ASN A 43 -5.29 6.36 6.13
N GLN A 44 -4.15 7.04 6.05
CA GLN A 44 -4.08 8.49 5.84
C GLN A 44 -4.19 8.86 4.35
N ARG A 45 -3.88 7.90 3.47
CA ARG A 45 -4.13 8.00 2.03
C ARG A 45 -4.99 6.81 1.59
N PRO A 46 -5.94 7.03 0.67
CA PRO A 46 -6.66 5.93 0.04
C PRO A 46 -5.74 5.19 -0.94
N LEU A 47 -6.02 3.91 -1.14
CA LEU A 47 -5.41 3.10 -2.20
C LEU A 47 -5.87 3.60 -3.56
N THR A 48 -4.93 3.68 -4.51
CA THR A 48 -5.23 3.94 -5.92
C THR A 48 -5.37 2.62 -6.66
N VAL A 49 -6.11 2.63 -7.78
CA VAL A 49 -6.23 1.47 -8.67
C VAL A 49 -4.85 0.98 -9.11
N GLN A 50 -3.94 1.89 -9.47
CA GLN A 50 -2.57 1.54 -9.86
C GLN A 50 -1.83 0.78 -8.76
N LEU A 51 -1.94 1.21 -7.50
CA LEU A 51 -1.29 0.52 -6.39
C LEU A 51 -1.91 -0.86 -6.14
N ILE A 52 -3.23 -1.00 -6.31
CA ILE A 52 -3.90 -2.31 -6.21
C ILE A 52 -3.38 -3.28 -7.28
N LEU A 53 -3.22 -2.82 -8.52
CA LEU A 53 -2.68 -3.65 -9.60
C LEU A 53 -1.25 -4.11 -9.31
N LYS A 54 -0.39 -3.22 -8.80
CA LYS A 54 0.99 -3.58 -8.40
C LYS A 54 1.09 -4.55 -7.23
N LEU A 55 0.06 -4.61 -6.37
CA LEU A 55 0.00 -5.56 -5.26
C LEU A 55 -0.45 -6.95 -5.69
N ALA A 56 -1.12 -7.06 -6.85
CA ALA A 56 -1.68 -8.29 -7.37
C ALA A 56 -0.76 -9.01 -8.38
N SER A 57 0.22 -8.31 -8.95
CA SER A 57 1.31 -8.86 -9.76
C SER A 57 2.39 -9.50 -8.88
#